data_AF-A0A1N7EB05-F1
#
_entry.id   AF-A0A1N7EB05-F1
#
_cell.length_a   1.000
_cell.length_b   1.000
_cell.length_c   1.000
_cell.angle_alpha   90.00
_cell.angle_beta   90.00
_cell.angle_gamma   90.00
#
_symmetry.space_group_name_H-M   'P 1'
#
loop_
_entity.id
_entity.type
_entity.pdbx_description
1 polymer ?
#
loop_
_entity_poly.entity_id
_entity_poly.type
_entity_poly.pdbx_seq_one_letter_code
_entity_poly.pdbx_strand_id
1 'polypeptide(L)'
;MVSIDASSPGRKFLLIIAPLVLLVALTVAVDFVELSPGDDRPGEKSVEPTALDHCRTISSPGEYVLTDDFGGATGLASSCLVINSSDIRINGSGHTLLGRGVTDSTGIVVDNESGVSNVTIHSVRVERWNRAIHLRNASDVTIRNASTVRSATGITVWNGTDVTVKNTWISRNLFGVVVDNRSEQVNLTAARYGDNSAANSTRGTGEV
;
A
#
# COMPACT_ATOMS: atom_id res chain seq x y z
N MET A 1 26.56 41.78 37.67
CA MET A 1 25.51 42.05 38.68
C MET A 1 25.61 43.52 39.02
N VAL A 2 24.68 44.35 38.56
CA VAL A 2 24.09 45.54 39.24
C VAL A 2 23.00 46.03 38.29
N SER A 3 21.76 45.82 38.71
CA SER A 3 20.56 46.53 38.27
C SER A 3 20.35 47.66 39.26
N ILE A 4 19.99 48.88 38.82
CA ILE A 4 18.98 49.74 39.47
C ILE A 4 18.40 50.68 38.39
N ASP A 5 17.08 50.84 38.51
CA ASP A 5 16.10 51.48 37.65
C ASP A 5 15.83 52.96 38.00
N ALA A 6 15.01 53.58 37.15
CA ALA A 6 14.07 54.70 37.38
C ALA A 6 14.55 56.16 37.23
N SER A 7 13.90 56.89 36.31
CA SER A 7 13.00 58.00 36.66
C SER A 7 12.29 58.58 35.41
N SER A 8 10.96 58.69 35.50
CA SER A 8 10.09 59.51 34.64
C SER A 8 10.35 61.02 34.85
N PRO A 9 10.02 61.88 33.87
CA PRO A 9 8.86 62.77 34.07
C PRO A 9 8.12 63.19 32.78
N GLY A 10 6.85 63.62 32.90
CA GLY A 10 6.29 64.62 31.97
C GLY A 10 4.81 64.47 31.60
N ARG A 11 3.94 65.24 32.27
CA ARG A 11 2.56 65.60 31.84
C ARG A 11 2.57 66.28 30.46
N LYS A 12 1.54 66.05 29.62
CA LYS A 12 0.76 67.11 28.93
C LYS A 12 -0.49 66.57 28.20
N PHE A 13 -1.62 67.19 28.58
CA PHE A 13 -2.88 67.41 27.86
C PHE A 13 -2.89 67.22 26.33
N LEU A 14 -3.87 66.48 25.80
CA LEU A 14 -5.00 67.02 25.00
C LEU A 14 -6.00 65.89 24.66
N LEU A 15 -7.28 66.11 24.94
CA LEU A 15 -8.40 65.29 24.50
C LEU A 15 -8.75 65.63 23.05
N ILE A 16 -8.79 64.63 22.16
CA ILE A 16 -9.49 64.70 20.88
C ILE A 16 -10.40 63.47 20.79
N ILE A 17 -11.70 63.72 20.84
CA ILE A 17 -12.78 62.74 20.69
C ILE A 17 -12.88 62.40 19.20
N ALA A 18 -12.61 61.14 18.83
CA ALA A 18 -12.84 60.64 17.47
C ALA A 18 -14.20 59.90 17.43
N PRO A 19 -15.08 60.17 16.45
CA PRO A 19 -16.36 59.48 16.34
C PRO A 19 -16.15 58.08 15.76
N LEU A 20 -16.63 57.07 16.48
CA LEU A 20 -16.66 55.67 16.07
C LEU A 20 -17.74 55.49 14.98
N VAL A 21 -17.33 55.38 13.72
CA VAL A 21 -18.24 55.07 12.60
C VAL A 21 -18.40 53.54 12.53
N LEU A 22 -19.58 53.06 12.94
CA LEU A 22 -19.97 51.65 12.82
C LEU A 22 -20.50 51.38 11.41
N LEU A 23 -19.69 50.73 10.56
CA LEU A 23 -20.07 50.34 9.20
C LEU A 23 -20.78 48.98 9.25
N VAL A 24 -22.11 48.97 9.16
CA VAL A 24 -22.90 47.73 9.02
C VAL A 24 -22.94 47.38 7.54
N ALA A 25 -22.14 46.41 7.12
CA ALA A 25 -22.22 45.84 5.77
C ALA A 25 -23.41 44.86 5.72
N LEU A 26 -24.48 45.27 5.03
CA LEU A 26 -25.63 44.41 4.72
C LEU A 26 -25.29 43.58 3.47
N THR A 27 -24.81 42.36 3.64
CA THR A 27 -24.58 41.44 2.52
C THR A 27 -25.92 40.84 2.07
N VAL A 28 -26.38 41.24 0.89
CA VAL A 28 -27.46 40.54 0.19
C VAL A 28 -26.87 39.24 -0.36
N ALA A 29 -27.27 38.10 0.19
CA ALA A 29 -26.97 36.80 -0.40
C ALA A 29 -27.75 36.69 -1.71
N VAL A 30 -27.03 36.72 -2.83
CA VAL A 30 -27.58 36.36 -4.14
C VAL A 30 -27.31 34.86 -4.28
N ASP A 31 -28.34 34.04 -4.10
CA ASP A 31 -28.25 32.61 -4.34
C ASP A 31 -28.08 32.38 -5.86
N PHE A 32 -26.83 32.24 -6.29
CA PHE A 32 -26.53 31.76 -7.64
C PHE A 32 -26.82 30.25 -7.66
N VAL A 33 -27.96 29.87 -8.25
CA VAL A 33 -28.21 28.48 -8.64
C VAL A 33 -27.31 28.18 -9.85
N GLU A 34 -26.16 27.55 -9.59
CA GLU A 34 -25.31 26.99 -10.63
C GLU A 34 -26.02 25.80 -11.26
N LEU A 35 -26.67 26.02 -12.40
CA LEU A 35 -27.09 24.95 -13.30
C LEU A 35 -25.83 24.31 -13.88
N SER A 36 -25.38 23.21 -13.27
CA SER A 36 -24.31 22.38 -13.83
C SER A 36 -24.77 21.85 -15.20
N PRO A 37 -24.07 22.15 -16.31
CA PRO A 37 -24.37 21.52 -17.59
C PRO A 37 -24.09 20.02 -17.45
N GLY A 38 -25.10 19.20 -17.74
CA GLY A 38 -25.02 17.74 -17.69
C GLY A 38 -23.83 17.25 -18.52
N ASP A 39 -22.92 16.56 -17.84
CA ASP A 39 -21.77 15.88 -18.44
C ASP A 39 -22.28 14.65 -19.18
N ASP A 40 -22.59 14.79 -20.48
CA ASP A 40 -22.94 13.70 -21.41
C ASP A 40 -21.70 12.85 -21.76
N ARG A 41 -20.95 12.38 -20.76
CA ARG A 41 -19.93 11.35 -20.98
C ARG A 41 -20.63 10.01 -21.12
N PRO A 42 -20.31 9.20 -22.14
CA PRO A 42 -20.78 7.83 -22.20
C PRO A 42 -20.40 7.14 -20.90
N GLY A 43 -21.41 6.71 -20.14
CA GLY A 43 -21.22 6.14 -18.81
C GLY A 43 -20.16 5.06 -18.83
N GLU A 44 -19.04 5.32 -18.17
CA GLU A 44 -18.06 4.30 -17.85
C GLU A 44 -18.81 3.24 -17.03
N LYS A 45 -19.08 2.08 -17.65
CA LYS A 45 -19.66 0.95 -16.92
C LYS A 45 -18.73 0.68 -15.76
N SER A 46 -19.19 0.96 -14.55
CA SER A 46 -18.52 0.54 -13.33
C SER A 46 -18.43 -1.00 -13.39
N VAL A 47 -17.22 -1.50 -13.69
CA VAL A 47 -16.95 -2.93 -13.62
C VAL A 47 -16.80 -3.24 -12.14
N GLU A 48 -17.80 -3.89 -11.58
CA GLU A 48 -17.75 -4.37 -10.19
C GLU A 48 -16.55 -5.31 -10.01
N PRO A 49 -15.77 -5.17 -8.92
CA PRO A 49 -14.64 -6.04 -8.65
C PRO A 49 -15.04 -7.52 -8.56
N THR A 50 -14.18 -8.40 -9.06
CA THR A 50 -14.39 -9.84 -8.96
C THR A 50 -14.08 -10.32 -7.54
N ALA A 51 -15.06 -10.96 -6.89
CA ALA A 51 -14.87 -11.52 -5.56
C ALA A 51 -13.88 -12.70 -5.56
N LEU A 52 -13.05 -12.76 -4.51
CA LEU A 52 -12.13 -13.83 -4.19
C LEU A 52 -12.46 -14.38 -2.80
N ASP A 53 -12.87 -15.63 -2.73
CA ASP A 53 -13.22 -16.36 -1.50
C ASP A 53 -12.53 -17.74 -1.41
N HIS A 54 -11.70 -18.09 -2.39
CA HIS A 54 -10.91 -19.31 -2.42
C HIS A 54 -9.62 -19.16 -3.25
N CYS A 55 -8.69 -20.09 -3.06
CA CYS A 55 -7.46 -20.17 -3.84
C CYS A 55 -7.75 -20.46 -5.32
N ARG A 56 -7.18 -19.66 -6.23
CA ARG A 56 -7.36 -19.81 -7.67
C ARG A 56 -6.27 -19.11 -8.46
N THR A 57 -6.24 -19.43 -9.75
CA THR A 57 -5.50 -18.65 -10.74
C THR A 57 -6.33 -17.44 -11.20
N ILE A 58 -5.65 -16.31 -11.35
CA ILE A 58 -6.15 -15.03 -11.86
C ILE A 58 -5.44 -14.78 -13.18
N SER A 59 -6.18 -14.99 -14.28
CA SER A 59 -5.65 -15.05 -15.64
C SER A 59 -6.27 -14.04 -16.60
N SER A 60 -6.88 -12.99 -16.07
CA SER A 60 -7.49 -11.94 -16.87
C SER A 60 -7.31 -10.60 -16.15
N PRO A 61 -7.00 -9.51 -16.86
CA PRO A 61 -6.94 -8.17 -16.29
C PRO A 61 -8.20 -7.80 -15.50
N GLY A 62 -8.04 -7.01 -14.43
CA GLY A 62 -9.18 -6.48 -13.69
C GLY A 62 -8.95 -6.22 -12.21
N GLU A 63 -10.04 -5.80 -11.57
CA GLU A 63 -10.13 -5.54 -10.14
C GLU A 63 -10.66 -6.78 -9.41
N TYR A 64 -10.00 -7.14 -8.32
CA TYR A 64 -10.32 -8.30 -7.50
C TYR A 64 -10.37 -7.90 -6.03
N VAL A 65 -11.32 -8.45 -5.30
CA VAL A 65 -11.50 -8.16 -3.87
C VAL A 65 -11.64 -9.45 -3.07
N LEU A 66 -10.83 -9.60 -2.02
CA LEU A 66 -11.05 -10.67 -1.06
C LEU A 66 -12.32 -10.38 -0.27
N THR A 67 -13.18 -11.37 -0.15
CA THR A 67 -14.45 -11.26 0.58
C THR A 67 -14.50 -12.09 1.86
N ASP A 68 -13.49 -12.94 2.08
CA ASP A 68 -13.33 -13.73 3.29
C ASP A 68 -11.84 -14.05 3.54
N ASP A 69 -11.55 -14.55 4.73
CA ASP A 69 -10.29 -15.20 5.04
C ASP A 69 -10.29 -16.62 4.46
N PHE A 70 -9.32 -16.94 3.62
CA PHE A 70 -9.21 -18.26 3.01
C PHE A 70 -7.76 -18.70 2.82
N GLY A 71 -7.59 -19.95 2.37
CA GLY A 71 -6.29 -20.57 2.20
C GLY A 71 -6.38 -22.05 2.59
N GLY A 72 -5.25 -22.61 3.05
CA GLY A 72 -5.19 -23.99 3.49
C GLY A 72 -5.25 -25.03 2.37
N ALA A 73 -4.57 -26.15 2.61
CA ALA A 73 -4.50 -27.37 1.78
C ALA A 73 -4.41 -27.16 0.25
N THR A 74 -3.56 -26.25 -0.19
CA THR A 74 -2.90 -26.42 -1.48
C THR A 74 -1.83 -27.50 -1.22
N GLY A 75 -1.69 -28.54 -2.06
CA GLY A 75 -0.77 -29.68 -1.83
C GLY A 75 0.72 -29.33 -1.67
N LEU A 76 1.62 -30.32 -1.72
CA LEU A 76 3.06 -30.03 -1.75
C LEU A 76 3.37 -29.08 -2.93
N ALA A 77 4.22 -28.07 -2.71
CA ALA A 77 4.67 -27.12 -3.74
C ALA A 77 3.57 -26.31 -4.46
N SER A 78 2.50 -25.95 -3.77
CA SER A 78 1.34 -25.30 -4.37
C SER A 78 1.13 -23.86 -3.88
N SER A 79 0.50 -23.05 -4.72
CA SER A 79 0.22 -21.63 -4.45
C SER A 79 -1.28 -21.38 -4.30
N CYS A 80 -1.67 -20.40 -3.46
CA CYS A 80 -3.10 -20.08 -3.28
C CYS A 80 -3.63 -19.13 -4.34
N LEU A 81 -3.09 -17.90 -4.42
CA LEU A 81 -3.42 -16.97 -5.50
C LEU A 81 -2.27 -16.95 -6.51
N VAL A 82 -2.56 -17.39 -7.73
CA VAL A 82 -1.61 -17.37 -8.85
C VAL A 82 -2.02 -16.27 -9.81
N ILE A 83 -1.23 -15.21 -9.91
CA ILE A 83 -1.46 -14.09 -10.81
C ILE A 83 -0.56 -14.30 -12.03
N ASN A 84 -1.15 -14.66 -13.17
CA ASN A 84 -0.42 -14.94 -14.41
C ASN A 84 -0.81 -14.03 -15.57
N SER A 85 -1.47 -12.90 -15.26
CA SER A 85 -1.88 -11.86 -16.21
C SER A 85 -1.50 -10.49 -15.68
N SER A 86 -1.26 -9.53 -16.59
CA SER A 86 -0.97 -8.14 -16.28
C SER A 86 -2.24 -7.35 -15.95
N ASP A 87 -2.07 -6.11 -15.49
CA ASP A 87 -3.16 -5.15 -15.22
C ASP A 87 -4.15 -5.67 -14.17
N ILE A 88 -3.60 -6.13 -13.05
CA ILE A 88 -4.35 -6.73 -11.94
C ILE A 88 -4.27 -5.84 -10.72
N ARG A 89 -5.42 -5.60 -10.08
CA ARG A 89 -5.48 -5.02 -8.75
C ARG A 89 -6.21 -5.96 -7.81
N ILE A 90 -5.53 -6.37 -6.74
CA ILE A 90 -6.10 -7.17 -5.67
C ILE A 90 -6.20 -6.32 -4.41
N ASN A 91 -7.43 -6.10 -3.97
CA ASN A 91 -7.75 -5.52 -2.68
C ASN A 91 -8.06 -6.64 -1.68
N GLY A 92 -7.20 -6.81 -0.68
CA GLY A 92 -7.42 -7.77 0.40
C GLY A 92 -8.52 -7.39 1.36
N SER A 93 -8.97 -6.14 1.40
CA SER A 93 -10.01 -5.65 2.34
C SER A 93 -9.76 -5.99 3.82
N GLY A 94 -8.50 -6.22 4.20
CA GLY A 94 -8.09 -6.62 5.55
C GLY A 94 -8.10 -8.14 5.79
N HIS A 95 -8.54 -8.94 4.82
CA HIS A 95 -8.63 -10.38 4.93
C HIS A 95 -7.27 -11.09 4.90
N THR A 96 -7.30 -12.32 5.39
CA THR A 96 -6.12 -13.18 5.58
C THR A 96 -6.08 -14.31 4.56
N LEU A 97 -4.95 -14.44 3.87
CA LEU A 97 -4.53 -15.65 3.16
C LEU A 97 -3.73 -16.56 4.10
N LEU A 98 -4.38 -17.58 4.63
CA LEU A 98 -3.84 -18.45 5.68
C LEU A 98 -3.24 -19.74 5.11
N GLY A 99 -1.93 -19.92 5.28
CA GLY A 99 -1.22 -21.15 4.94
C GLY A 99 -1.08 -22.12 6.12
N ARG A 100 -0.34 -23.21 5.90
CA ARG A 100 -0.06 -24.27 6.90
C ARG A 100 1.44 -24.47 7.17
N GLY A 101 2.30 -23.59 6.67
CA GLY A 101 3.76 -23.68 6.79
C GLY A 101 4.37 -24.82 5.97
N VAL A 102 3.69 -25.27 4.92
CA VAL A 102 4.15 -26.36 4.06
C VAL A 102 5.34 -25.88 3.22
N THR A 103 6.38 -26.69 3.09
CA THR A 103 7.54 -26.38 2.24
C THR A 103 7.12 -26.10 0.81
N ASP A 104 7.78 -25.11 0.19
CA ASP A 104 7.56 -24.66 -1.18
C ASP A 104 6.13 -24.16 -1.49
N SER A 105 5.30 -23.93 -0.47
CA SER A 105 3.99 -23.31 -0.64
C SER A 105 4.09 -21.79 -0.76
N THR A 106 3.22 -21.18 -1.57
CA THR A 106 3.18 -19.72 -1.74
C THR A 106 1.78 -19.15 -1.52
N GLY A 107 1.66 -18.09 -0.73
CA GLY A 107 0.37 -17.43 -0.52
C GLY A 107 -0.13 -16.73 -1.78
N ILE A 108 0.66 -15.75 -2.23
CA ILE A 108 0.43 -15.05 -3.50
C ILE A 108 1.68 -15.18 -4.36
N VAL A 109 1.52 -15.68 -5.58
CA VAL A 109 2.58 -15.69 -6.59
C VAL A 109 2.17 -14.83 -7.78
N VAL A 110 3.07 -13.95 -8.21
CA VAL A 110 2.99 -13.26 -9.50
C VAL A 110 4.03 -13.92 -10.40
N ASP A 111 3.57 -14.63 -11.42
CA ASP A 111 4.44 -15.38 -12.32
C ASP A 111 3.76 -15.75 -13.63
N ASN A 112 4.50 -15.56 -14.72
CA ASN A 112 4.21 -16.09 -16.05
C ASN A 112 5.54 -16.23 -16.81
N GLU A 113 5.66 -17.22 -17.69
CA GLU A 113 6.85 -17.41 -18.54
C GLU A 113 7.16 -16.19 -19.41
N SER A 114 6.13 -15.50 -19.91
CA SER A 114 6.26 -14.27 -20.71
C SER A 114 6.45 -13.01 -19.86
N GLY A 115 6.39 -13.15 -18.54
CA GLY A 115 6.40 -12.06 -17.57
C GLY A 115 5.02 -11.48 -17.28
N VAL A 116 4.89 -10.82 -16.13
CA VAL A 116 3.66 -10.15 -15.67
C VAL A 116 3.98 -8.71 -15.30
N SER A 117 3.09 -7.77 -15.65
CA SER A 117 3.32 -6.34 -15.38
C SER A 117 2.10 -5.63 -14.79
N ASN A 118 2.31 -4.47 -14.17
CA ASN A 118 1.26 -3.61 -13.63
C ASN A 118 0.32 -4.37 -12.67
N VAL A 119 0.89 -4.85 -11.57
CA VAL A 119 0.15 -5.60 -10.53
C VAL A 119 0.17 -4.82 -9.24
N THR A 120 -1.02 -4.56 -8.68
CA THR A 120 -1.16 -3.99 -7.33
C THR A 120 -1.76 -5.02 -6.38
N ILE A 121 -1.06 -5.33 -5.29
CA ILE A 121 -1.57 -6.16 -4.18
C ILE A 121 -1.64 -5.26 -2.94
N HIS A 122 -2.81 -5.10 -2.34
CA HIS A 122 -2.93 -4.23 -1.18
C HIS A 122 -3.92 -4.67 -0.12
N SER A 123 -3.78 -4.12 1.09
CA SER A 123 -4.71 -4.32 2.20
C SER A 123 -4.94 -5.81 2.53
N VAL A 124 -3.91 -6.65 2.43
CA VAL A 124 -4.01 -8.10 2.64
C VAL A 124 -3.03 -8.57 3.71
N ARG A 125 -3.45 -9.55 4.50
CA ARG A 125 -2.57 -10.30 5.40
C ARG A 125 -2.25 -11.66 4.77
N VAL A 126 -0.98 -12.04 4.69
CA VAL A 126 -0.54 -13.33 4.17
C VAL A 126 0.33 -14.01 5.21
N GLU A 127 -0.10 -15.13 5.76
CA GLU A 127 0.61 -15.77 6.87
C GLU A 127 0.74 -17.28 6.78
N ARG A 128 1.83 -17.81 7.37
CA ARG A 128 2.11 -19.25 7.46
C ARG A 128 2.32 -19.93 6.10
N TRP A 129 3.12 -19.32 5.22
CA TRP A 129 3.51 -19.89 3.93
C TRP A 129 5.01 -20.19 3.90
N ASN A 130 5.51 -20.97 2.94
CA ASN A 130 6.96 -20.97 2.70
C ASN A 130 7.36 -19.59 2.16
N ARG A 131 6.68 -19.10 1.12
CA ARG A 131 6.79 -17.71 0.64
C ARG A 131 5.45 -17.02 0.80
N ALA A 132 5.36 -15.92 1.53
CA ALA A 132 4.08 -15.23 1.68
C ALA A 132 3.67 -14.58 0.35
N ILE A 133 4.51 -13.68 -0.16
CA ILE A 133 4.35 -13.08 -1.49
C ILE A 133 5.61 -13.33 -2.31
N HIS A 134 5.47 -13.93 -3.49
CA HIS A 134 6.58 -14.24 -4.39
C HIS A 134 6.35 -13.61 -5.76
N LEU A 135 7.24 -12.71 -6.16
CA LEU A 135 7.27 -12.13 -7.50
C LEU A 135 8.35 -12.83 -8.31
N ARG A 136 7.98 -13.38 -9.45
CA ARG A 136 8.90 -13.99 -10.41
C ARG A 136 8.63 -13.47 -11.81
N ASN A 137 9.67 -13.00 -12.49
CA ASN A 137 9.58 -12.43 -13.84
C ASN A 137 8.48 -11.35 -13.93
N ALA A 138 8.52 -10.36 -13.05
CA ALA A 138 7.46 -9.37 -12.92
C ALA A 138 7.98 -7.93 -12.93
N SER A 139 7.25 -7.02 -13.58
CA SER A 139 7.60 -5.59 -13.61
C SER A 139 6.46 -4.71 -13.13
N ASP A 140 6.77 -3.51 -12.65
CA ASP A 140 5.76 -2.54 -12.20
C ASP A 140 4.76 -3.16 -11.19
N VAL A 141 5.31 -3.66 -10.08
CA VAL A 141 4.53 -4.32 -9.03
C VAL A 141 4.50 -3.46 -7.77
N THR A 142 3.30 -3.15 -7.29
CA THR A 142 3.09 -2.44 -6.03
C THR A 142 2.47 -3.37 -4.98
N ILE A 143 3.20 -3.62 -3.90
CA ILE A 143 2.67 -4.24 -2.67
C ILE A 143 2.49 -3.14 -1.63
N ARG A 144 1.26 -2.85 -1.18
CA ARG A 144 1.04 -1.76 -0.22
C ARG A 144 0.04 -2.08 0.89
N ASN A 145 0.26 -1.53 2.08
CA ASN A 145 -0.63 -1.72 3.24
C ASN A 145 -0.88 -3.22 3.54
N ALA A 146 0.14 -4.07 3.33
CA ALA A 146 0.03 -5.51 3.51
C ALA A 146 0.72 -5.95 4.81
N SER A 147 0.51 -7.21 5.19
CA SER A 147 1.30 -7.85 6.25
C SER A 147 1.71 -9.26 5.86
N THR A 148 3.00 -9.58 6.00
CA THR A 148 3.54 -10.93 5.77
C THR A 148 4.11 -11.49 7.08
N VAL A 149 3.57 -12.62 7.54
CA VAL A 149 3.80 -13.10 8.92
C VAL A 149 4.01 -14.60 9.01
N ARG A 150 4.97 -15.05 9.83
CA ARG A 150 5.19 -16.48 10.14
C ARG A 150 5.44 -17.33 8.90
N SER A 151 6.12 -16.78 7.90
CA SER A 151 6.52 -17.49 6.70
C SER A 151 8.04 -17.73 6.67
N ALA A 152 8.53 -18.63 5.83
CA ALA A 152 9.98 -18.74 5.65
C ALA A 152 10.52 -17.44 5.02
N THR A 153 9.87 -16.96 3.97
CA THR A 153 10.15 -15.62 3.43
C THR A 153 8.87 -14.79 3.40
N GLY A 154 8.95 -13.55 3.89
CA GLY A 154 7.85 -12.60 3.83
C GLY A 154 7.54 -12.18 2.39
N ILE A 155 8.48 -11.51 1.73
CA ILE A 155 8.39 -11.09 0.33
C ILE A 155 9.64 -11.54 -0.42
N THR A 156 9.47 -12.17 -1.58
CA THR A 156 10.58 -12.50 -2.47
C THR A 156 10.39 -11.84 -3.83
N VAL A 157 11.46 -11.23 -4.36
CA VAL A 157 11.52 -10.66 -5.71
C VAL A 157 12.63 -11.37 -6.48
N TRP A 158 12.26 -12.03 -7.57
CA TRP A 158 13.16 -12.81 -8.43
C TRP A 158 12.96 -12.39 -9.89
N ASN A 159 13.99 -11.85 -10.54
CA ASN A 159 13.86 -11.20 -11.85
C ASN A 159 12.73 -10.15 -11.88
N GLY A 160 12.69 -9.28 -10.85
CA GLY A 160 11.70 -8.22 -10.76
C GLY A 160 12.26 -6.83 -11.06
N THR A 161 11.54 -6.01 -11.81
CA THR A 161 11.92 -4.61 -12.11
C THR A 161 10.83 -3.66 -11.64
N ASP A 162 11.18 -2.49 -11.13
CA ASP A 162 10.21 -1.48 -10.66
C ASP A 162 9.21 -2.03 -9.63
N VAL A 163 9.72 -2.69 -8.60
CA VAL A 163 8.90 -3.24 -7.51
C VAL A 163 8.88 -2.25 -6.34
N THR A 164 7.68 -1.86 -5.90
CA THR A 164 7.49 -1.01 -4.74
C THR A 164 6.79 -1.76 -3.61
N VAL A 165 7.41 -1.84 -2.44
CA VAL A 165 6.78 -2.29 -1.19
C VAL A 165 6.56 -1.10 -0.28
N LYS A 166 5.31 -0.76 0.01
CA LYS A 166 4.94 0.44 0.76
C LYS A 166 4.10 0.12 2.00
N ASN A 167 4.37 0.79 3.13
CA ASN A 167 3.53 0.70 4.34
C ASN A 167 3.21 -0.75 4.77
N THR A 168 4.19 -1.66 4.68
CA THR A 168 3.97 -3.10 4.88
C THR A 168 4.60 -3.57 6.18
N TRP A 169 3.90 -4.41 6.94
CA TRP A 169 4.40 -5.04 8.18
C TRP A 169 4.92 -6.45 7.92
N ILE A 170 6.24 -6.64 8.03
CA ILE A 170 6.96 -7.86 7.66
C ILE A 170 7.56 -8.46 8.94
N SER A 171 6.94 -9.48 9.50
CA SER A 171 7.31 -9.93 10.85
C SER A 171 7.29 -11.43 11.09
N ARG A 172 8.11 -11.91 12.03
CA ARG A 172 8.15 -13.32 12.44
C ARG A 172 8.40 -14.27 11.27
N ASN A 173 9.10 -13.80 10.24
CA ASN A 173 9.53 -14.64 9.13
C ASN A 173 10.97 -15.13 9.37
N LEU A 174 11.41 -16.17 8.67
CA LEU A 174 12.85 -16.49 8.68
C LEU A 174 13.61 -15.34 7.99
N PHE A 175 13.19 -14.96 6.78
CA PHE A 175 13.65 -13.76 6.06
C PHE A 175 12.47 -12.81 5.82
N GLY A 176 12.69 -11.50 6.03
CA GLY A 176 11.68 -10.48 5.77
C GLY A 176 11.45 -10.27 4.27
N VAL A 177 12.39 -9.60 3.60
CA VAL A 177 12.42 -9.40 2.15
C VAL A 177 13.67 -10.05 1.56
N VAL A 178 13.53 -10.75 0.44
CA VAL A 178 14.65 -11.29 -0.34
C VAL A 178 14.53 -10.76 -1.77
N VAL A 179 15.54 -10.02 -2.22
CA VAL A 179 15.66 -9.54 -3.61
C VAL A 179 16.79 -10.28 -4.27
N ASP A 180 16.56 -10.97 -5.39
CA ASP A 180 17.58 -11.85 -5.98
C ASP A 180 17.57 -11.85 -7.51
N ASN A 181 18.56 -12.52 -8.10
CA ASN A 181 18.77 -12.64 -9.53
C ASN A 181 18.92 -11.26 -10.21
N ARG A 182 18.33 -11.07 -11.40
CA ARG A 182 18.40 -9.82 -12.17
C ARG A 182 17.39 -8.77 -11.70
N SER A 183 17.09 -8.73 -10.40
CA SER A 183 16.08 -7.79 -9.89
C SER A 183 16.64 -6.39 -9.73
N GLU A 184 15.95 -5.40 -10.30
CA GLU A 184 16.36 -3.99 -10.35
C GLU A 184 15.26 -3.08 -9.80
N GLN A 185 15.64 -1.91 -9.28
CA GLN A 185 14.69 -0.87 -8.84
C GLN A 185 13.63 -1.37 -7.82
N VAL A 186 14.05 -2.21 -6.87
CA VAL A 186 13.19 -2.67 -5.77
C VAL A 186 13.23 -1.65 -4.63
N ASN A 187 12.13 -0.94 -4.42
CA ASN A 187 12.00 0.15 -3.47
C ASN A 187 11.15 -0.27 -2.26
N LEU A 188 11.70 -0.14 -1.05
CA LEU A 188 11.02 -0.42 0.20
C LEU A 188 10.78 0.90 0.94
N THR A 189 9.52 1.37 1.00
CA THR A 189 9.16 2.66 1.61
C THR A 189 8.23 2.45 2.80
N ALA A 190 8.62 2.95 3.98
CA ALA A 190 7.85 2.77 5.21
C ALA A 190 7.52 1.28 5.52
N ALA A 191 8.37 0.36 5.08
CA ALA A 191 8.33 -1.03 5.50
C ALA A 191 8.75 -1.12 6.97
N ARG A 192 7.96 -1.83 7.76
CA ARG A 192 8.19 -2.03 9.20
C ARG A 192 8.49 -3.51 9.44
N TYR A 193 9.55 -3.80 10.18
CA TYR A 193 10.00 -5.15 10.46
C TYR A 193 9.87 -5.49 11.95
N GLY A 194 9.58 -6.76 12.27
CA GLY A 194 9.56 -7.23 13.65
C GLY A 194 9.88 -8.72 13.75
N ASP A 195 10.76 -9.10 14.67
CA ASP A 195 11.06 -10.50 15.01
C ASP A 195 11.39 -11.42 13.80
N ASN A 196 12.01 -10.92 12.72
CA ASN A 196 12.47 -11.80 11.63
C ASN A 196 13.79 -12.48 12.04
N SER A 197 13.87 -13.80 11.91
CA SER A 197 14.90 -14.60 12.59
C SER A 197 16.30 -14.48 11.97
N ALA A 198 16.40 -14.41 10.64
CA ALA A 198 17.68 -14.36 9.94
C ALA A 198 18.04 -12.94 9.46
N ALA A 199 17.14 -12.30 8.70
CA ALA A 199 17.35 -10.94 8.22
C ALA A 199 16.03 -10.24 7.89
N ASN A 200 16.03 -8.91 8.04
CA ASN A 200 14.90 -8.09 7.62
C ASN A 200 14.84 -7.93 6.10
N SER A 201 15.97 -7.71 5.45
CA SER A 201 16.09 -7.67 4.00
C SER A 201 17.43 -8.23 3.56
N THR A 202 17.45 -9.01 2.48
CA THR A 202 18.67 -9.48 1.81
C THR A 202 18.61 -9.16 0.33
N ARG A 203 19.79 -8.97 -0.28
CA ARG A 203 19.96 -8.88 -1.72
C ARG A 203 20.93 -9.99 -2.15
N GLY A 204 20.46 -10.95 -2.94
CA GLY A 204 21.30 -11.96 -3.57
C GLY A 204 22.19 -11.33 -4.65
N THR A 205 23.31 -11.97 -4.95
CA THR A 205 24.35 -11.41 -5.84
C THR A 205 24.05 -11.59 -7.33
N GLY A 206 22.94 -12.26 -7.69
CA GLY A 206 22.51 -12.37 -9.08
C GLY A 206 23.50 -13.05 -10.02
N GLU A 207 24.34 -13.94 -9.51
CA GLU A 207 25.21 -14.76 -10.36
C GLU A 207 24.49 -16.04 -10.78
N VAL A 208 24.42 -16.25 -12.10
CA VAL A 208 23.96 -17.49 -12.73
C VAL A 208 25.15 -18.40 -12.93
#